data_AF-A0A6N2B2B3-F1
#
_entry.id   AF-A0A6N2B2B3-F1
#
_cell.length_a   1.000
_cell.length_b   1.000
_cell.length_c   1.000
_cell.angle_alpha   90.00
_cell.angle_beta   90.00
_cell.angle_gamma   90.00
#
_symmetry.space_group_name_H-M   'P 1'
#
loop_
_entity.id
_entity.type
_entity.pdbx_description
1 polymer ?
#
loop_
_entity_poly.entity_id
_entity_poly.type
_entity_poly.pdbx_seq_one_letter_code
_entity_poly.pdbx_strand_id
1 'polypeptide(L)'
;MARIKVTERNSEERSESRTEMLSEFIKSIAFKKQQITKVFQKGDEVEVASQVYGFVGSYYEATIVSSIGAYHYKIKYKNLLTDDESAPLEEMVTSAAIRPVPPHRDETMSENGFRLYDMVDVFANDGWWFGFISGKIGEEYYVYFPTTADNIAYPPHVLRIHQEWSNGKWIFLP
;
A
#
# COMPACT_ATOMS: atom_id res chain seq x y z
N MET A 1 42.70 25.41 -25.29
CA MET A 1 41.74 25.77 -24.22
C MET A 1 40.78 24.61 -24.04
N ALA A 2 40.76 23.94 -22.88
CA ALA A 2 39.88 22.80 -22.61
C ALA A 2 38.63 23.29 -21.86
N ARG A 3 37.45 23.07 -22.44
CA ARG A 3 36.16 23.40 -21.84
C ARG A 3 35.55 22.10 -21.32
N ILE A 4 35.50 21.95 -20.00
CA ILE A 4 35.04 20.73 -19.35
C ILE A 4 33.50 20.69 -19.41
N LYS A 5 32.92 19.63 -19.97
CA LYS A 5 31.49 19.27 -19.91
C LYS A 5 31.10 18.79 -18.50
N VAL A 6 31.23 19.64 -17.48
CA VAL A 6 30.88 19.28 -16.09
C VAL A 6 29.38 19.42 -15.83
N THR A 7 28.69 20.30 -16.55
CA THR A 7 27.34 20.72 -16.17
C THR A 7 26.23 19.76 -16.62
N GLU A 8 26.32 19.15 -17.82
CA GLU A 8 25.32 18.20 -18.32
C GLU A 8 25.43 16.82 -17.64
N ARG A 9 26.67 16.33 -17.47
CA ARG A 9 26.94 15.04 -16.83
C ARG A 9 26.46 15.00 -15.37
N ASN A 10 26.70 16.09 -14.61
CA ASN A 10 26.24 16.20 -13.23
C ASN A 10 24.72 16.34 -13.09
N SER A 11 24.01 16.87 -14.11
CA SER A 11 22.53 16.94 -14.07
C SER A 11 21.86 15.63 -14.46
N GLU A 12 22.42 14.93 -15.45
CA GLU A 12 21.95 13.62 -15.89
C GLU A 12 22.19 12.57 -14.79
N GLU A 13 23.41 12.47 -14.25
CA GLU A 13 23.73 11.56 -13.13
C GLU A 13 22.89 11.88 -11.88
N ARG A 14 22.60 13.16 -11.60
CA ARG A 14 21.73 13.56 -10.48
C ARG A 14 20.25 13.24 -10.74
N SER A 15 19.80 13.29 -12.00
CA SER A 15 18.44 12.92 -12.38
C SER A 15 18.22 11.41 -12.38
N GLU A 16 19.22 10.64 -12.82
CA GLU A 16 19.26 9.17 -12.75
C GLU A 16 19.27 8.73 -11.29
N SER A 17 20.13 9.33 -10.46
CA SER A 17 20.20 9.05 -9.02
C SER A 17 18.87 9.32 -8.28
N ARG A 18 18.14 10.38 -8.65
CA ARG A 18 16.81 10.66 -8.06
C ARG A 18 15.75 9.67 -8.54
N THR A 19 15.80 9.28 -9.80
CA THR A 19 14.86 8.32 -10.38
C THR A 19 15.07 6.93 -9.76
N GLU A 20 16.32 6.53 -9.57
CA GLU A 20 16.68 5.29 -8.89
C GLU A 20 16.24 5.32 -7.42
N MET A 21 16.50 6.41 -6.69
CA MET A 21 16.04 6.59 -5.31
C MET A 21 14.51 6.48 -5.19
N LEU A 22 13.76 7.11 -6.11
CA LEU A 22 12.30 7.00 -6.15
C LEU A 22 11.85 5.58 -6.48
N SER A 23 12.52 4.90 -7.41
CA SER A 23 12.24 3.50 -7.74
C SER A 23 12.46 2.58 -6.55
N GLU A 24 13.57 2.74 -5.82
CA GLU A 24 13.86 1.98 -4.61
C GLU A 24 12.83 2.27 -3.51
N PHE A 25 12.43 3.53 -3.35
CA PHE A 25 11.40 3.90 -2.40
C PHE A 25 10.05 3.25 -2.72
N ILE A 26 9.61 3.32 -3.97
CA ILE A 26 8.39 2.67 -4.46
C ILE A 26 8.44 1.16 -4.21
N LYS A 27 9.57 0.51 -4.55
CA LYS A 27 9.78 -0.91 -4.26
C LYS A 27 9.70 -1.20 -2.77
N SER A 28 10.29 -0.33 -1.94
CA SER A 28 10.28 -0.52 -0.49
C SER A 28 8.89 -0.46 0.12
N ILE A 29 7.95 0.29 -0.49
CA ILE A 29 6.55 0.38 -0.08
C ILE A 29 5.77 -0.82 -0.60
N ALA A 30 5.79 -1.02 -1.92
CA ALA A 30 5.00 -2.07 -2.56
C ALA A 30 5.37 -3.47 -2.04
N PHE A 31 6.66 -3.72 -1.79
CA PHE A 31 7.18 -5.00 -1.33
C PHE A 31 7.52 -5.01 0.17
N LYS A 32 7.03 -4.04 0.94
CA LYS A 32 7.32 -3.94 2.36
C LYS A 32 6.75 -5.14 3.12
N LYS A 33 7.50 -5.59 4.12
CA LYS A 33 6.97 -6.43 5.20
C LYS A 33 6.76 -5.58 6.44
N GLN A 34 5.65 -5.79 7.12
CA GLN A 34 5.32 -5.08 8.34
C GLN A 34 6.24 -5.54 9.48
N GLN A 35 6.71 -4.61 10.29
CA GLN A 35 7.56 -4.93 11.44
C GLN A 35 6.69 -5.37 12.62
N ILE A 36 7.13 -6.43 13.30
CA ILE A 36 6.48 -6.97 14.50
C ILE A 36 6.59 -5.94 15.61
N THR A 37 5.53 -5.18 15.82
CA THR A 37 5.50 -4.08 16.79
C THR A 37 4.27 -4.15 17.69
N LYS A 38 3.34 -5.05 17.37
CA LYS A 38 2.09 -5.28 18.10
C LYS A 38 1.74 -6.77 18.12
N VAL A 39 1.23 -7.22 19.26
CA VAL A 39 0.61 -8.54 19.41
C VAL A 39 -0.89 -8.36 19.19
N PHE A 40 -1.48 -9.20 18.35
CA PHE A 40 -2.91 -9.15 18.06
C PHE A 40 -3.67 -10.20 18.86
N GLN A 41 -4.92 -9.89 19.19
CA GLN A 41 -5.83 -10.77 19.93
C GLN A 41 -6.95 -11.27 19.03
N LYS A 42 -7.58 -12.38 19.43
CA LYS A 42 -8.77 -12.90 18.73
C LYS A 42 -9.85 -11.81 18.68
N GLY A 43 -10.39 -11.60 17.48
CA GLY A 43 -11.39 -10.56 17.21
C GLY A 43 -10.80 -9.22 16.77
N ASP A 44 -9.49 -9.02 16.85
CA ASP A 44 -8.86 -7.81 16.31
C ASP A 44 -9.09 -7.74 14.79
N GLU A 45 -9.51 -6.56 14.34
CA GLU A 45 -9.55 -6.24 12.92
C GLU A 45 -8.17 -5.80 12.43
N VAL A 46 -7.77 -6.32 11.28
CA VAL A 46 -6.44 -6.13 10.72
C VAL A 46 -6.50 -6.02 9.21
N GLU A 47 -5.42 -5.50 8.62
CA GLU A 47 -5.15 -5.62 7.20
C GLU A 47 -3.96 -6.57 6.98
N VAL A 48 -4.06 -7.42 5.96
CA VAL A 48 -3.02 -8.38 5.57
C VAL A 48 -2.43 -7.97 4.23
N ALA A 49 -1.12 -7.69 4.24
CA ALA A 49 -0.35 -7.40 3.04
C ALA A 49 -0.09 -8.68 2.23
N SER A 50 -0.48 -8.69 0.97
CA SER A 50 -0.16 -9.83 0.10
C SER A 50 1.29 -9.80 -0.34
N GLN A 51 1.91 -10.97 -0.40
CA GLN A 51 3.27 -11.18 -0.91
C GLN A 51 3.25 -12.01 -2.20
N VAL A 52 2.05 -12.34 -2.71
CA VAL A 52 1.87 -13.14 -3.91
C VAL A 52 2.13 -12.26 -5.13
N TYR A 53 2.88 -12.79 -6.11
CA TYR A 53 3.12 -12.08 -7.36
C TYR A 53 1.78 -11.68 -8.02
N GLY A 54 1.71 -10.43 -8.50
CA GLY A 54 0.47 -9.84 -9.03
C GLY A 54 -0.45 -9.22 -7.96
N PHE A 55 -0.27 -9.54 -6.69
CA PHE A 55 -1.01 -8.96 -5.55
C PHE A 55 -0.11 -8.13 -4.63
N VAL A 56 1.18 -8.02 -4.93
CA VAL A 56 2.09 -7.16 -4.17
C VAL A 56 1.61 -5.72 -4.18
N GLY A 57 1.63 -5.07 -3.01
CA GLY A 57 1.10 -3.72 -2.81
C GLY A 57 -0.40 -3.70 -2.47
N SER A 58 -1.04 -4.87 -2.32
CA SER A 58 -2.42 -4.97 -1.84
C SER A 58 -2.51 -5.32 -0.35
N TYR A 59 -3.57 -4.81 0.28
CA TYR A 59 -3.93 -5.06 1.67
C TYR A 59 -5.37 -5.54 1.75
N TYR A 60 -5.59 -6.68 2.40
CA TYR A 60 -6.93 -7.28 2.54
C TYR A 60 -7.41 -7.22 3.97
N GLU A 61 -8.64 -6.78 4.17
CA GLU A 61 -9.24 -6.70 5.50
C GLU A 61 -9.55 -8.10 6.04
N ALA A 62 -9.19 -8.33 7.30
CA ALA A 62 -9.37 -9.61 7.97
C ALA A 62 -9.63 -9.44 9.47
N THR A 63 -10.00 -10.52 10.12
CA THR A 63 -10.15 -10.64 11.57
C THR A 63 -9.25 -11.74 12.10
N ILE A 64 -8.59 -11.51 13.22
CA ILE A 64 -7.80 -12.54 13.90
C ILE A 64 -8.72 -13.59 14.50
N VAL A 65 -8.53 -14.85 14.11
CA VAL A 65 -9.26 -16.01 14.65
C VAL A 65 -8.53 -16.58 15.86
N SER A 66 -7.21 -16.74 15.76
CA SER A 66 -6.35 -17.21 16.85
C SER A 66 -4.86 -16.94 16.58
N SER A 67 -4.07 -16.86 17.64
CA SER A 67 -2.60 -16.90 17.56
C SER A 67 -2.11 -18.36 17.45
N ILE A 68 -1.19 -18.62 16.54
CA ILE A 68 -0.56 -19.93 16.34
C ILE A 68 0.94 -19.77 16.61
N GLY A 69 1.36 -20.06 17.85
CA GLY A 69 2.74 -19.81 18.30
C GLY A 69 3.07 -18.32 18.42
N ALA A 70 4.36 -17.98 18.36
CA ALA A 70 4.83 -16.62 18.64
C ALA A 70 4.65 -15.63 17.47
N TYR A 71 4.61 -16.12 16.22
CA TYR A 71 4.75 -15.28 15.03
C TYR A 71 3.71 -15.51 13.94
N HIS A 72 2.73 -16.39 14.15
CA HIS A 72 1.70 -16.68 13.17
C HIS A 72 0.31 -16.47 13.76
N TYR A 73 -0.62 -16.11 12.89
CA TYR A 73 -2.03 -15.94 13.23
C TYR A 73 -2.86 -16.69 12.20
N LYS A 74 -3.91 -17.34 12.69
CA LYS A 74 -5.03 -17.74 11.84
C LYS A 74 -5.94 -16.53 11.70
N ILE A 75 -6.23 -16.16 10.46
CA ILE A 75 -7.10 -15.02 10.12
C ILE A 75 -8.27 -15.48 9.29
N LYS A 76 -9.30 -14.64 9.23
CA LYS A 76 -10.46 -14.78 8.36
C LYS A 76 -10.64 -13.49 7.58
N TYR A 77 -10.57 -13.54 6.26
CA TYR A 77 -10.78 -12.36 5.43
C TYR A 77 -12.24 -11.90 5.46
N LYS A 78 -12.45 -10.59 5.32
CA LYS A 78 -13.79 -10.00 5.26
C LYS A 78 -14.44 -10.17 3.89
N ASN A 79 -13.65 -9.96 2.83
CA ASN A 79 -14.15 -9.86 1.45
C ASN A 79 -13.66 -10.99 0.52
N LEU A 80 -12.74 -11.85 0.97
CA LEU A 80 -12.26 -12.99 0.18
C LEU A 80 -13.01 -14.26 0.58
N LEU A 81 -13.40 -15.05 -0.42
CA LEU A 81 -14.10 -16.32 -0.25
C LEU A 81 -13.20 -17.51 -0.63
N THR A 82 -13.61 -18.70 -0.23
CA THR A 82 -13.05 -19.97 -0.72
C THR A 82 -13.32 -20.14 -2.22
N ASP A 83 -12.58 -21.03 -2.89
CA ASP A 83 -12.71 -21.29 -4.34
C ASP A 83 -14.13 -21.71 -4.77
N ASP A 84 -14.87 -22.36 -3.86
CA ASP A 84 -16.26 -22.77 -4.05
C ASP A 84 -17.28 -21.72 -3.59
N GLU A 85 -16.80 -20.54 -3.19
CA GLU A 85 -17.56 -19.39 -2.68
C GLU A 85 -18.45 -19.71 -1.46
N SER A 86 -18.23 -20.85 -0.81
CA SER A 86 -19.11 -21.35 0.25
C SER A 86 -18.91 -20.66 1.60
N ALA A 87 -17.72 -20.10 1.83
CA ALA A 87 -17.36 -19.44 3.08
C ALA A 87 -16.27 -18.38 2.88
N PRO A 88 -16.12 -17.42 3.82
CA PRO A 88 -14.96 -16.54 3.82
C PRO A 88 -13.65 -17.31 3.98
N LEU A 89 -12.63 -16.87 3.25
CA LEU A 89 -11.31 -17.49 3.24
C LEU A 89 -10.63 -17.33 4.62
N GLU A 90 -10.10 -18.43 5.14
CA GLU A 90 -9.25 -18.44 6.33
C GLU A 90 -7.84 -18.92 5.99
N GLU A 91 -6.83 -18.21 6.48
CA GLU A 91 -5.42 -18.51 6.19
C GLU A 91 -4.55 -18.39 7.45
N MET A 92 -3.40 -19.06 7.41
CA MET A 92 -2.33 -18.83 8.38
C MET A 92 -1.33 -17.85 7.79
N VAL A 93 -1.16 -16.71 8.46
CA VAL A 93 -0.26 -15.64 8.01
C VAL A 93 0.77 -15.31 9.08
N THR A 94 1.92 -14.82 8.64
CA THR A 94 2.96 -14.35 9.55
C THR A 94 2.57 -12.99 10.13
N SER A 95 2.99 -12.72 11.36
CA SER A 95 2.88 -11.40 12.00
C SER A 95 3.46 -10.26 11.16
N ALA A 96 4.46 -10.53 10.32
CA ALA A 96 5.06 -9.55 9.42
C ALA A 96 4.20 -9.21 8.19
N ALA A 97 3.12 -9.95 7.93
CA ALA A 97 2.16 -9.62 6.88
C ALA A 97 0.98 -8.81 7.43
N ILE A 98 0.84 -8.68 8.75
CA ILE A 98 -0.34 -8.10 9.39
C ILE A 98 -0.03 -6.69 9.90
N ARG A 99 -0.96 -5.76 9.69
CA ARG A 99 -1.00 -4.45 10.34
C ARG A 99 -2.39 -4.19 10.93
N PRO A 100 -2.55 -3.27 11.90
CA PRO A 100 -3.87 -2.81 12.31
C PRO A 100 -4.66 -2.24 11.12
N VAL A 101 -5.96 -2.01 11.29
CA VAL A 101 -6.71 -1.17 10.34
C VAL A 101 -6.25 0.29 10.47
N PRO A 102 -5.96 1.01 9.37
CA PRO A 102 -5.58 2.41 9.42
C PRO A 102 -6.71 3.29 9.95
N PRO A 103 -6.40 4.41 10.64
CA PRO A 103 -7.39 5.37 11.12
C PRO A 103 -8.25 5.90 9.97
N HIS A 104 -9.52 6.19 10.28
CA HIS A 104 -10.56 6.47 9.29
C HIS A 104 -10.31 7.72 8.43
N ARG A 105 -10.90 7.67 7.22
CA ARG A 105 -10.70 8.54 6.06
C ARG A 105 -10.93 10.04 6.29
N ASP A 106 -11.87 10.42 7.16
CA ASP A 106 -12.31 11.81 7.32
C ASP A 106 -11.25 12.73 7.95
N GLU A 107 -10.29 12.17 8.68
CA GLU A 107 -9.18 12.95 9.24
C GLU A 107 -8.09 13.27 8.20
N THR A 108 -8.16 12.67 7.00
CA THR A 108 -7.06 12.69 6.01
C THR A 108 -7.42 13.28 4.65
N MET A 109 -8.72 13.45 4.36
CA MET A 109 -9.17 14.09 3.12
C MET A 109 -9.08 15.61 3.29
N SER A 110 -8.12 16.24 2.61
CA SER A 110 -8.08 17.70 2.54
C SER A 110 -9.35 18.21 1.85
N GLU A 111 -9.85 19.39 2.23
CA GLU A 111 -10.95 20.08 1.52
C GLU A 111 -10.69 20.20 0.00
N ASN A 112 -9.42 20.09 -0.41
CA ASN A 112 -8.96 20.20 -1.80
C ASN A 112 -8.87 18.85 -2.55
N GLY A 113 -9.27 17.73 -1.94
CA GLY A 113 -9.13 16.39 -2.52
C GLY A 113 -7.68 15.90 -2.58
N PHE A 114 -7.42 14.94 -3.48
CA PHE A 114 -6.07 14.40 -3.72
C PHE A 114 -5.29 15.24 -4.72
N ARG A 115 -3.97 15.31 -4.55
CA ARG A 115 -3.03 16.05 -5.40
C ARG A 115 -2.24 15.11 -6.29
N LEU A 116 -1.69 15.66 -7.36
CA LEU A 116 -0.77 14.93 -8.22
C LEU A 116 0.39 14.37 -7.40
N TYR A 117 0.68 13.08 -7.61
CA TYR A 117 1.68 12.27 -6.92
C TYR A 117 1.38 11.91 -5.46
N ASP A 118 0.19 12.24 -4.93
CA ASP A 118 -0.22 11.72 -3.62
C ASP A 118 -0.20 10.19 -3.65
N MET A 119 0.39 9.60 -2.61
CA MET A 119 0.34 8.16 -2.36
C MET A 119 -1.02 7.79 -1.82
N VAL A 120 -1.69 6.86 -2.48
CA VAL A 120 -3.06 6.44 -2.17
C VAL A 120 -3.17 4.93 -2.12
N ASP A 121 -4.14 4.43 -1.36
CA ASP A 121 -4.66 3.08 -1.55
C ASP A 121 -6.01 3.19 -2.26
N VAL A 122 -6.23 2.33 -3.25
CA VAL A 122 -7.49 2.20 -3.99
C VAL A 122 -8.22 0.93 -3.54
N PHE A 123 -9.48 1.04 -3.15
CA PHE A 123 -10.30 -0.14 -2.89
C PHE A 123 -10.81 -0.73 -4.21
N ALA A 124 -10.25 -1.88 -4.61
CA ALA A 124 -10.59 -2.61 -5.82
C ALA A 124 -10.30 -4.10 -5.63
N ASN A 125 -11.07 -4.98 -6.30
CA ASN A 125 -10.89 -6.43 -6.21
C ASN A 125 -10.76 -6.91 -4.75
N ASP A 126 -11.70 -6.48 -3.90
CA ASP A 126 -11.84 -6.86 -2.49
C ASP A 126 -10.69 -6.45 -1.55
N GLY A 127 -9.73 -5.66 -2.05
CA GLY A 127 -8.57 -5.20 -1.30
C GLY A 127 -8.21 -3.74 -1.57
N TRP A 128 -7.25 -3.25 -0.81
CA TRP A 128 -6.68 -1.90 -0.88
C TRP A 128 -5.34 -1.93 -1.61
N TRP A 129 -5.23 -1.24 -2.73
CA TRP A 129 -4.07 -1.30 -3.63
C TRP A 129 -3.28 -0.01 -3.63
N PHE A 130 -2.00 -0.09 -3.27
CA PHE A 130 -1.07 1.02 -3.27
C PHE A 130 -0.82 1.57 -4.69
N GLY A 131 -0.94 2.88 -4.84
CA GLY A 131 -0.62 3.60 -6.07
C GLY A 131 -0.40 5.09 -5.84
N PHE A 132 -0.25 5.83 -6.94
CA PHE A 132 -0.02 7.27 -6.93
C PHE A 132 -1.01 7.98 -7.82
N ILE A 133 -1.50 9.14 -7.40
CA ILE A 133 -2.30 10.00 -8.27
C ILE A 133 -1.44 10.46 -9.46
N SER A 134 -1.85 10.13 -10.66
CA SER A 134 -1.18 10.51 -11.91
C SER A 134 -1.91 11.62 -12.66
N GLY A 135 -3.15 11.91 -12.28
CA GLY A 135 -3.95 12.98 -12.85
C GLY A 135 -5.39 12.99 -12.34
N LYS A 136 -6.17 13.96 -12.82
CA LYS A 136 -7.60 14.09 -12.54
C LYS A 136 -8.31 14.60 -13.79
N ILE A 137 -9.42 13.96 -14.16
CA ILE A 137 -10.29 14.39 -15.25
C ILE A 137 -11.73 14.40 -14.72
N GLY A 138 -12.36 15.58 -14.70
CA GLY A 138 -13.67 15.73 -14.06
C GLY A 138 -13.60 15.40 -12.57
N GLU A 139 -14.39 14.42 -12.14
CA GLU A 139 -14.43 13.94 -10.75
C GLU A 139 -13.53 12.72 -10.50
N GLU A 140 -13.01 12.09 -11.56
CA GLU A 140 -12.21 10.87 -11.46
C GLU A 140 -10.72 11.18 -11.30
N TYR A 141 -10.08 10.44 -10.40
CA TYR A 141 -8.63 10.47 -10.21
C TYR A 141 -8.01 9.28 -10.93
N TYR A 142 -6.97 9.54 -11.71
CA TYR A 142 -6.16 8.49 -12.31
C TYR A 142 -5.10 8.06 -11.30
N VAL A 143 -4.99 6.75 -11.08
CA VAL A 143 -4.03 6.15 -10.18
C VAL A 143 -3.08 5.25 -10.97
N TYR A 144 -1.78 5.53 -10.85
CA TYR A 144 -0.72 4.70 -11.38
C TYR A 144 -0.30 3.64 -10.37
N PHE A 145 -0.29 2.38 -10.79
CA PHE A 145 0.11 1.24 -9.97
C PHE A 145 1.54 0.82 -10.33
N PRO A 146 2.52 1.02 -9.43
CA PRO A 146 3.92 0.79 -9.75
C PRO A 146 4.29 -0.68 -9.97
N THR A 147 3.50 -1.62 -9.43
CA THR A 147 3.77 -3.06 -9.53
C THR A 147 3.30 -3.66 -10.84
N THR A 148 2.27 -3.08 -11.47
CA THR A 148 1.69 -3.55 -12.74
C THR A 148 1.89 -2.58 -13.90
N ALA A 149 2.33 -1.35 -13.62
CA ALA A 149 2.41 -0.22 -14.54
C ALA A 149 1.06 0.22 -15.13
N ASP A 150 -0.05 -0.19 -14.53
CA ASP A 150 -1.39 0.23 -14.92
C ASP A 150 -1.66 1.69 -14.51
N ASN A 151 -2.54 2.36 -15.25
CA ASN A 151 -3.04 3.69 -14.90
C ASN A 151 -4.54 3.74 -15.11
N ILE A 152 -5.31 3.76 -14.02
CA ILE A 152 -6.76 3.50 -14.04
C ILE A 152 -7.50 4.64 -13.33
N ALA A 153 -8.66 5.04 -13.86
CA ALA A 153 -9.51 6.07 -13.28
C ALA A 153 -10.39 5.48 -12.16
N TYR A 154 -10.47 6.19 -11.03
CA TYR A 154 -11.29 5.83 -9.88
C TYR A 154 -12.03 7.05 -9.30
N PRO A 155 -13.25 6.84 -8.77
CA PRO A 155 -13.95 7.88 -8.04
C PRO A 155 -13.32 8.12 -6.65
N PRO A 156 -13.46 9.33 -6.07
CA PRO A 156 -12.79 9.69 -4.82
C PRO A 156 -13.17 8.81 -3.62
N HIS A 157 -14.39 8.27 -3.59
CA HIS A 157 -14.89 7.50 -2.44
C HIS A 157 -14.29 6.09 -2.32
N VAL A 158 -13.54 5.61 -3.30
CA VAL A 158 -12.78 4.35 -3.19
C VAL A 158 -11.29 4.57 -2.89
N LEU A 159 -10.88 5.83 -2.75
CA LEU A 159 -9.50 6.21 -2.46
C LEU A 159 -9.33 6.52 -0.97
N ARG A 160 -8.13 6.27 -0.44
CA ARG A 160 -7.65 6.82 0.83
C ARG A 160 -6.19 7.21 0.70
N ILE A 161 -5.73 8.14 1.53
CA ILE A 161 -4.30 8.42 1.64
C ILE A 161 -3.59 7.15 2.14
N HIS A 162 -2.53 6.76 1.44
CA HIS A 162 -1.72 5.62 1.82
C HIS A 162 -1.01 5.92 3.15
N GLN A 163 -1.06 4.97 4.07
CA GLN A 163 -0.38 5.03 5.35
C GLN A 163 0.41 3.76 5.57
N GLU A 164 1.56 3.91 6.21
CA GLU A 164 2.40 2.79 6.60
C GLU A 164 2.34 2.57 8.10
N TRP A 165 2.31 1.30 8.49
CA TRP A 165 2.49 0.90 9.88
C TRP A 165 3.99 0.73 10.16
N SER A 166 4.51 1.45 11.14
CA SER A 166 5.92 1.40 11.49
C SER A 166 6.13 1.74 12.96
N ASN A 167 6.91 0.94 13.67
CA ASN A 167 7.25 1.16 15.08
C ASN A 167 6.04 1.43 15.99
N GLY A 168 4.94 0.69 15.76
CA GLY A 168 3.73 0.83 16.56
C GLY A 168 2.89 2.08 16.26
N LYS A 169 3.14 2.77 15.14
CA LYS A 169 2.43 4.00 14.76
C LYS A 169 2.10 4.00 13.26
N TRP A 170 1.01 4.69 12.92
CA TRP A 170 0.69 5.05 11.55
C TRP A 170 1.52 6.26 11.14
N ILE A 171 2.15 6.19 9.98
CA ILE A 171 2.92 7.27 9.40
C ILE A 171 2.45 7.56 7.97
N PHE A 172 2.49 8.84 7.62
CA PHE A 172 2.45 9.27 6.23
C PHE A 172 3.87 9.24 5.67
N LEU A 173 3.97 8.82 4.42
CA LEU A 173 5.22 8.87 3.70
C LEU A 173 5.37 10.26 3.05
N PRO A 174 6.60 10.81 3.01
CA PRO A 174 6.89 12.15 2.50
C PRO A 174 6.74 12.28 0.98
#